data_AF-A0A255H1V5-F1
#
_entry.id   AF-A0A255H1V5-F1
#
_cell.length_a   1.000
_cell.length_b   1.000
_cell.length_c   1.000
_cell.angle_alpha   90.00
_cell.angle_beta   90.00
_cell.angle_gamma   90.00
#
_symmetry.space_group_name_H-M   'P 1'
#
loop_
_entity.id
_entity.type
_entity.pdbx_description
1 polymer ?
#
loop_
_entity_poly.entity_id
_entity_poly.type
_entity_poly.pdbx_seq_one_letter_code
_entity_poly.pdbx_strand_id
1 'polypeptide(L)'
;MDRRFAEALEVASLARLAHLSPNHYIREFRRTFGETPHQYLYRRRIERAAVLLRSTDRSVTEIAVEVGYASLGTFSRTFVRLLGRTPTVHRALGPLPPAPGCWLMAAGRPVRPPDQVGDFGEAGEASAS
;
A
#
# COMPACT_ATOMS: atom_id res chain seq x y z
N MET A 1 0.52 -8.10 -2.65
CA MET A 1 -0.59 -7.81 -1.71
C MET A 1 -1.14 -6.40 -1.87
N ASP A 2 -0.27 -5.39 -2.07
CA ASP A 2 -0.65 -3.96 -2.05
C ASP A 2 -1.68 -3.50 -3.07
N ARG A 3 -1.78 -4.17 -4.23
CA ARG A 3 -2.78 -3.84 -5.25
C ARG A 3 -4.12 -4.54 -5.04
N ARG A 4 -4.11 -5.68 -4.34
CA ARG A 4 -5.26 -6.60 -4.17
C ARG A 4 -5.67 -6.72 -2.70
N PHE A 5 -5.50 -5.64 -1.93
CA PHE A 5 -5.72 -5.68 -0.47
C PHE A 5 -7.19 -5.96 -0.10
N ALA A 6 -8.14 -5.62 -0.97
CA ALA A 6 -9.57 -5.80 -0.70
C ALA A 6 -10.00 -7.27 -0.79
N GLU A 7 -9.23 -8.10 -1.49
CA GLU A 7 -9.56 -9.50 -1.74
C GLU A 7 -9.21 -10.40 -0.55
N ALA A 8 -9.82 -11.59 -0.51
CA ALA A 8 -9.50 -12.60 0.48
C ALA A 8 -8.05 -13.09 0.32
N LEU A 9 -7.39 -13.32 1.46
CA LEU A 9 -6.00 -13.76 1.46
C LEU A 9 -5.89 -15.28 1.29
N GLU A 10 -5.39 -15.68 0.12
CA GLU A 10 -4.97 -17.04 -0.17
C GLU A 10 -3.45 -17.18 -0.06
N VAL A 11 -2.95 -17.54 1.13
CA VAL A 11 -1.50 -17.68 1.38
C VAL A 11 -0.87 -18.72 0.43
N ALA A 12 -1.56 -19.83 0.16
CA ALA A 12 -1.08 -20.85 -0.77
C ALA A 12 -0.89 -20.29 -2.19
N SER A 13 -1.79 -19.42 -2.65
CA SER A 13 -1.67 -18.77 -3.96
C SER A 13 -0.48 -17.81 -4.01
N LEU A 14 -0.25 -17.02 -2.95
CA LEU A 14 0.92 -16.14 -2.87
C LEU A 14 2.23 -16.90 -2.78
N ALA A 15 2.25 -18.02 -2.05
CA ALA A 15 3.42 -18.88 -1.95
C ALA A 15 3.78 -19.49 -3.31
N ARG A 16 2.78 -19.96 -4.07
CA ARG A 16 2.98 -20.44 -5.45
C ARG A 16 3.56 -19.36 -6.37
N LEU A 17 3.03 -18.13 -6.31
CA LEU A 17 3.56 -17.01 -7.10
C LEU A 17 5.01 -16.64 -6.73
N ALA A 18 5.41 -16.92 -5.49
CA ALA A 18 6.77 -16.70 -5.01
C ALA A 18 7.68 -17.94 -5.16
N HIS A 19 7.19 -19.04 -5.75
CA HIS A 19 7.89 -20.33 -5.82
C HIS A 19 8.32 -20.90 -4.46
N LEU A 20 7.50 -20.67 -3.42
CA LEU A 20 7.74 -21.13 -2.05
C LEU A 20 6.63 -22.07 -1.57
N SER A 21 6.94 -22.90 -0.58
CA SER A 21 5.91 -23.55 0.22
C SER A 21 5.19 -22.51 1.10
N PRO A 22 3.92 -22.72 1.51
CA PRO A 22 3.17 -21.76 2.33
C PRO A 22 3.88 -21.38 3.63
N ASN A 23 4.48 -22.35 4.32
CA ASN A 23 5.19 -22.10 5.57
C ASN A 23 6.50 -21.32 5.35
N HIS A 24 7.23 -21.62 4.27
CA HIS A 24 8.43 -20.87 3.93
C HIS A 24 8.06 -19.43 3.53
N TYR A 25 7.01 -19.25 2.73
CA TYR A 25 6.49 -17.94 2.37
C TYR A 25 6.15 -17.10 3.61
N ILE A 26 5.41 -17.62 4.59
CA ILE A 26 5.07 -16.88 5.82
C ILE A 26 6.34 -16.44 6.56
N ARG A 27 7.35 -17.31 6.66
CA ARG A 27 8.62 -17.00 7.32
C ARG A 27 9.41 -15.92 6.59
N GLU A 28 9.61 -16.05 5.28
CA GLU A 28 10.32 -15.03 4.51
C GLU A 28 9.55 -13.70 4.48
N PHE A 29 8.22 -13.76 4.40
CA PHE A 29 7.40 -12.56 4.47
C PHE A 29 7.60 -11.83 5.80
N ARG A 30 7.55 -12.56 6.92
CA ARG A 30 7.80 -11.97 8.24
C ARG A 30 9.24 -11.45 8.38
N ARG A 31 10.22 -12.13 7.81
CA ARG A 31 11.62 -11.67 7.79
C ARG A 31 11.77 -10.35 7.03
N THR A 32 11.07 -10.20 5.91
CA THR A 32 11.16 -9.04 5.03
C THR A 32 10.33 -7.85 5.52
N PHE A 33 9.10 -8.10 6.00
CA PHE A 33 8.13 -7.05 6.37
C PHE A 33 7.95 -6.87 7.88
N GLY A 34 8.56 -7.72 8.71
CA GLY A 34 8.45 -7.67 10.17
C GLY A 34 7.16 -8.25 10.75
N GLU A 35 6.17 -8.60 9.92
CA GLU A 35 4.86 -9.09 10.34
C GLU A 35 4.35 -10.24 9.45
N THR A 36 3.33 -10.96 9.91
CA THR A 36 2.74 -12.05 9.10
C THR A 36 1.93 -11.49 7.93
N PRO A 37 1.73 -12.26 6.83
CA PRO A 37 0.93 -11.81 5.69
C PRO A 37 -0.49 -11.34 6.06
N HIS A 38 -1.14 -12.00 7.03
CA HIS A 38 -2.48 -11.59 7.50
C HIS A 38 -2.46 -10.25 8.26
N GLN A 39 -1.47 -10.04 9.13
CA GLN A 39 -1.30 -8.77 9.85
C GLN A 39 -1.03 -7.63 8.88
N TYR A 40 -0.14 -7.86 7.92
CA TYR A 40 0.16 -6.93 6.83
C TYR A 40 -1.12 -6.53 6.09
N LEU A 41 -1.93 -7.51 5.69
CA LEU A 41 -3.16 -7.24 4.96
C LEU A 41 -4.14 -6.36 5.77
N TYR A 42 -4.34 -6.65 7.06
CA TYR A 42 -5.20 -5.82 7.91
C TYR A 42 -4.69 -4.39 8.01
N ARG A 43 -3.36 -4.21 8.15
CA ARG A 43 -2.75 -2.90 8.19
C ARG A 43 -2.98 -2.14 6.88
N ARG A 44 -2.74 -2.77 5.72
CA ARG A 44 -2.96 -2.14 4.41
C ARG A 44 -4.42 -1.75 4.16
N ARG A 45 -5.37 -2.59 4.60
CA ARG A 45 -6.81 -2.26 4.50
C ARG A 45 -7.17 -1.04 5.35
N ILE A 46 -6.67 -0.95 6.58
CA ILE A 46 -6.91 0.21 7.45
C ILE A 46 -6.22 1.47 6.94
N GLU A 47 -4.98 1.37 6.45
CA GLU A 47 -4.28 2.48 5.79
C GLU A 47 -5.08 3.02 4.61
N ARG A 48 -5.62 2.13 3.76
CA ARG A 48 -6.48 2.56 2.65
C ARG A 48 -7.76 3.20 3.12
N ALA A 49 -8.42 2.63 4.14
CA ALA A 49 -9.64 3.20 4.70
C ALA A 49 -9.40 4.60 5.28
N ALA A 50 -8.27 4.82 5.95
CA ALA A 50 -7.87 6.12 6.47
C ALA A 50 -7.78 7.19 5.38
N VAL A 51 -7.19 6.85 4.23
CA VAL A 51 -7.15 7.74 3.06
C VAL A 51 -8.56 8.03 2.55
N LEU A 52 -9.36 7.00 2.32
CA LEU A 52 -10.74 7.14 1.79
C LEU A 52 -11.64 7.98 2.70
N LEU A 53 -11.52 7.81 4.03
CA LEU A 53 -12.27 8.56 5.03
C LEU A 53 -12.01 10.07 4.95
N ARG A 54 -10.83 10.47 4.47
CA ARG A 54 -10.38 11.87 4.42
C ARG A 54 -10.43 12.47 3.01
N SER A 55 -10.56 11.63 1.97
CA SER A 55 -10.54 12.06 0.57
C SER A 55 -11.88 11.89 -0.16
N THR A 56 -12.90 11.32 0.50
CA THR A 56 -14.21 11.05 -0.10
C THR A 56 -15.35 11.25 0.90
N ASP A 57 -16.58 11.43 0.40
CA ASP A 57 -17.80 11.57 1.21
C ASP A 57 -18.54 10.25 1.48
N ARG A 58 -17.95 9.11 1.09
CA ARG A 58 -18.57 7.78 1.26
C ARG A 58 -18.83 7.47 2.74
N SER A 59 -19.87 6.72 3.07
CA SER A 59 -20.16 6.30 4.44
C SER A 59 -19.07 5.38 5.01
N VAL A 60 -18.96 5.30 6.33
CA VAL A 60 -17.99 4.40 6.99
C VAL A 60 -18.25 2.94 6.62
N THR A 61 -19.52 2.56 6.46
CA THR A 61 -19.94 1.22 6.06
C THR A 61 -19.49 0.87 4.64
N GLU A 62 -19.71 1.76 3.67
CA GLU A 62 -19.26 1.56 2.29
C GLU A 62 -17.74 1.39 2.22
N ILE A 63 -17.00 2.24 2.93
CA ILE A 63 -15.53 2.15 2.98
C ILE A 63 -15.08 0.83 3.61
N ALA A 64 -15.73 0.36 4.67
CA ALA A 64 -15.39 -0.91 5.31
C ALA A 64 -15.57 -2.09 4.34
N VAL A 65 -16.64 -2.10 3.54
CA VAL A 65 -16.87 -3.11 2.51
C VAL A 65 -15.84 -2.99 1.38
N GLU A 66 -15.58 -1.78 0.91
CA GLU A 66 -14.61 -1.51 -0.17
C GLU A 66 -13.19 -1.97 0.18
N VAL A 67 -12.76 -1.78 1.43
CA VAL A 67 -11.45 -2.26 1.89
C VAL A 67 -11.45 -3.74 2.31
N GLY A 68 -12.56 -4.46 2.10
CA GLY A 68 -12.63 -5.92 2.21
C GLY A 68 -13.00 -6.45 3.60
N TYR A 69 -13.61 -5.65 4.48
CA TYR A 69 -14.17 -6.15 5.74
C TYR A 69 -15.61 -6.64 5.56
N ALA A 70 -15.87 -7.87 6.00
CA ALA A 70 -17.22 -8.45 5.98
C ALA A 70 -18.15 -7.88 7.08
N SER A 71 -17.60 -7.22 8.10
CA SER A 71 -18.38 -6.63 9.19
C SER A 71 -17.83 -5.30 9.66
N LEU A 72 -18.72 -4.34 9.86
CA LEU A 72 -18.38 -3.01 10.37
C LEU A 72 -17.77 -3.07 11.77
N GLY A 73 -18.24 -3.97 12.64
CA GLY A 73 -17.69 -4.13 13.99
C GLY A 73 -16.22 -4.56 13.99
N THR A 74 -15.83 -5.49 13.11
CA THR A 74 -14.43 -5.94 12.99
C THR A 74 -13.56 -4.85 12.39
N PHE A 75 -14.07 -4.13 11.39
CA PHE A 75 -13.42 -2.95 10.84
C PHE A 75 -13.14 -1.91 11.93
N SER A 76 -14.17 -1.46 12.66
CA SER A 76 -14.06 -0.41 13.67
C SER A 76 -13.06 -0.77 14.78
N ARG A 77 -13.11 -2.01 15.31
CA ARG A 77 -12.14 -2.48 16.31
C ARG A 77 -10.71 -2.48 15.77
N THR A 78 -10.52 -2.96 14.54
CA THR A 78 -9.18 -3.03 13.93
C THR A 78 -8.65 -1.63 13.63
N PHE A 79 -9.52 -0.72 13.17
CA PHE A 79 -9.20 0.67 12.89
C PHE A 79 -8.72 1.38 14.16
N VAL A 80 -9.46 1.27 15.26
CA VAL A 80 -9.07 1.84 16.55
C VAL A 80 -7.77 1.22 17.05
N ARG A 81 -7.59 -0.10 16.94
CA ARG A 81 -6.36 -0.78 17.35
C ARG A 81 -5.13 -0.26 16.61
N LEU A 82 -5.25 0.06 15.32
CA LEU A 82 -4.10 0.49 14.50
C LEU A 82 -3.88 2.00 14.49
N LEU A 83 -4.95 2.82 14.61
CA LEU A 83 -4.87 4.28 14.45
C LEU A 83 -5.21 5.06 15.73
N GLY A 84 -5.58 4.39 16.81
CA GLY A 84 -5.85 4.99 18.12
C GLY A 84 -7.14 5.82 18.22
N ARG A 85 -7.98 5.84 17.16
CA ARG A 85 -9.21 6.64 17.10
C ARG A 85 -10.25 5.97 16.21
N THR A 86 -11.51 6.36 16.35
CA THR A 86 -12.61 5.80 15.55
C THR A 86 -12.56 6.33 14.10
N PRO A 87 -13.17 5.61 13.14
CA PRO A 87 -13.28 6.06 11.74
C PRO A 87 -13.90 7.46 11.61
N THR A 88 -14.97 7.74 12.37
CA THR A 88 -15.66 9.04 12.36
C THR A 88 -14.78 10.17 12.88
N VAL A 89 -14.06 9.94 13.98
CA VAL A 89 -13.07 10.92 14.50
C VAL A 89 -11.95 11.14 13.51
N HIS A 90 -11.51 10.09 12.82
CA HIS A 90 -10.47 10.22 11.78
C HIS A 90 -10.93 11.08 10.58
N ARG A 91 -12.18 10.92 10.14
CA ARG A 91 -12.78 11.78 9.10
C ARG A 91 -12.84 13.25 9.52
N ALA A 92 -13.20 13.51 10.77
CA ALA A 92 -13.34 14.88 11.29
C ALA A 92 -12.02 15.69 11.27
N LEU A 93 -10.87 15.05 11.04
CA LEU A 93 -9.58 15.72 10.86
C LEU A 93 -9.49 16.51 9.53
N GLY A 94 -10.49 16.38 8.65
CA GLY A 94 -10.51 17.03 7.36
C GLY A 94 -9.56 16.39 6.34
N PRO A 95 -9.44 16.96 5.13
CA PRO A 95 -8.60 16.40 4.07
C PRO A 95 -7.11 16.41 4.44
N LEU A 96 -6.34 15.48 3.85
CA LEU A 96 -4.89 15.46 3.98
C LEU A 96 -4.31 16.81 3.51
N PRO A 97 -3.41 17.45 4.28
CA PRO A 97 -2.78 18.67 3.82
C PRO A 97 -2.01 18.38 2.51
N PRO A 98 -2.01 19.30 1.55
CA PRO A 98 -1.24 19.13 0.33
C PRO A 98 0.24 19.01 0.69
N ALA A 99 0.94 18.08 0.04
CA ALA A 99 2.38 17.98 0.20
C ALA A 99 3.03 19.28 -0.32
N PRO A 100 4.08 19.81 0.35
CA PRO A 100 4.80 20.96 -0.16
C PRO A 100 5.33 20.70 -1.58
N GLY A 101 5.43 21.75 -2.41
CA GLY A 101 5.87 21.60 -3.81
C GLY A 101 7.20 20.86 -3.94
N CYS A 102 8.17 21.14 -3.06
CA CYS A 102 9.45 20.44 -3.05
C CYS A 102 9.32 18.93 -2.75
N TRP A 103 8.38 18.54 -1.89
CA TRP A 103 8.08 17.13 -1.61
C TRP A 103 7.43 16.45 -2.81
N LEU A 104 6.50 17.13 -3.50
CA LEU A 104 5.88 16.60 -4.72
C LEU A 104 6.92 16.39 -5.83
N MET A 105 7.80 17.36 -6.05
CA MET A 105 8.88 17.24 -7.03
C MET A 105 9.87 16.13 -6.68
N ALA A 106 10.23 16.00 -5.40
CA ALA A 106 11.10 14.92 -4.93
C ALA A 106 10.45 13.53 -5.05
N ALA A 107 9.16 13.41 -4.68
CA ALA A 107 8.41 12.16 -4.75
C ALA A 107 8.10 11.74 -6.20
N GLY A 108 7.88 12.70 -7.09
CA GLY A 108 7.67 12.46 -8.52
C GLY A 108 8.95 12.24 -9.31
N ARG A 109 10.14 12.32 -8.67
CA ARG A 109 11.41 12.08 -9.33
C ARG A 109 11.46 10.61 -9.80
N PRO A 110 11.64 10.35 -11.10
CA PRO A 110 11.77 8.97 -11.59
C PRO A 110 13.00 8.34 -10.94
N VAL A 111 12.78 7.26 -10.17
CA VAL A 111 13.85 6.44 -9.63
C VAL A 111 14.33 5.55 -10.75
N ARG A 112 15.63 5.67 -11.11
CA ARG A 112 16.25 4.77 -12.07
C ARG A 112 16.12 3.34 -11.54
N PRO A 113 15.52 2.41 -12.30
CA PRO A 113 15.44 1.03 -11.87
C PRO A 113 16.87 0.44 -11.78
N PRO A 114 17.14 -0.40 -10.77
CA PRO A 114 18.50 -0.84 -10.43
C PRO A 114 19.17 -1.71 -11.51
N ASP A 115 18.44 -2.16 -12.53
CA ASP A 115 18.89 -3.06 -13.59
C ASP A 115 19.32 -2.35 -14.88
N GLN A 116 19.11 -1.03 -15.01
CA GLN A 116 19.52 -0.29 -16.21
C GLN A 116 20.79 0.50 -15.95
N VAL A 117 21.96 -0.14 -15.93
CA VAL A 117 23.27 0.53 -16.09
C VAL A 117 23.62 0.50 -17.58
N GLY A 118 23.12 1.48 -18.33
CA GLY A 118 23.38 1.64 -19.77
C GLY A 118 23.38 3.11 -20.14
N ASP A 119 24.58 3.56 -20.49
CA ASP A 119 25.02 4.66 -21.36
C ASP A 119 23.98 5.73 -21.79
N PHE A 120 24.19 6.97 -21.34
CA PHE A 120 23.66 8.14 -22.04
C PHE A 120 24.54 8.31 -23.28
N GLY A 121 24.08 7.74 -24.40
CA GLY A 121 24.83 7.68 -25.65
C GLY A 121 25.50 9.00 -26.02
N GLU A 122 26.80 8.90 -26.34
CA GLU A 122 27.58 9.93 -27.01
C GLU A 122 26.81 10.42 -28.25
N ALA A 123 26.45 11.70 -28.25
CA ALA A 123 25.92 12.35 -29.43
C ALA A 123 27.01 12.34 -30.50
N GLY A 124 26.69 11.70 -31.63
CA GLY A 124 27.59 11.46 -32.75
C GLY A 124 28.34 12.71 -33.20
N GLU A 125 29.65 12.60 -33.19
CA GLU A 125 30.57 13.52 -33.86
C GLU A 125 30.56 13.18 -35.35
N ALA A 126 29.59 13.73 -36.08
CA ALA A 126 29.63 13.79 -37.53
C ALA A 126 30.67 14.84 -37.95
N SER A 127 31.93 14.41 -38.09
CA SER A 127 32.93 15.19 -38.83
C SER A 127 33.04 14.66 -40.25
N ALA A 128 32.61 15.53 -41.17
CA ALA A 128 32.83 15.44 -42.60
C ALA A 128 34.33 15.48 -42.94
N SER A 129 34.75 14.65 -43.89
CA SER A 129 35.67 14.98 -45.01
C SER A 129 35.75 13.81 -45.98
#